data_AF-M5NYI9-F1
#
_entry.id   AF-M5NYI9-F1
#
_cell.length_a   1.000
_cell.length_b   1.000
_cell.length_c   1.000
_cell.angle_alpha   90.00
_cell.angle_beta   90.00
_cell.angle_gamma   90.00
#
_symmetry.space_group_name_H-M   'P 1'
#
loop_
_entity.id
_entity.type
_entity.pdbx_description
1 polymer ?
#
loop_
_entity_poly.entity_id
_entity_poly.type
_entity_poly.pdbx_seq_one_letter_code
_entity_poly.pdbx_strand_id
1 'polypeptide(L)'
;MILSEYQNRYEDILNSNFTEKTKDEKLAILMTELEKEFCIPILKNPEWERENRKVLALYRKISMTRSFILNDIEHFKEYVG
;
A
#
# COMPACT_ATOMS: atom_id res chain seq x y z
N MET A 1 -6.93 14.55 -2.60
CA MET A 1 -6.97 13.66 -3.79
C MET A 1 -8.20 12.77 -3.68
N ILE A 2 -8.87 12.45 -4.78
CA ILE A 2 -9.95 11.47 -4.79
C ILE A 2 -9.41 10.05 -4.87
N LEU A 3 -10.20 9.05 -4.45
CA LEU A 3 -9.75 7.66 -4.35
C LEU A 3 -9.18 7.09 -5.66
N SER A 4 -9.70 7.49 -6.82
CA SER A 4 -9.18 7.05 -8.12
C SER A 4 -7.77 7.56 -8.40
N GLU A 5 -7.38 8.73 -7.90
CA GLU A 5 -6.01 9.23 -8.05
C GLU A 5 -5.01 8.39 -7.26
N TYR A 6 -5.39 7.94 -6.05
CA TYR A 6 -4.59 7.00 -5.27
C TYR A 6 -4.45 5.64 -5.97
N GLN A 7 -5.52 5.17 -6.61
CA GLN A 7 -5.48 3.94 -7.39
C GLN A 7 -4.52 4.04 -8.57
N ASN A 8 -4.58 5.13 -9.33
CA ASN A 8 -3.66 5.37 -10.45
C ASN A 8 -2.20 5.41 -9.96
N ARG A 9 -1.92 6.14 -8.88
CA ARG A 9 -0.57 6.20 -8.28
C ARG A 9 -0.08 4.83 -7.83
N TYR A 10 -0.95 4.01 -7.25
CA TYR A 10 -0.62 2.63 -6.90
C TYR A 10 -0.21 1.82 -8.14
N GLU A 11 -0.99 1.91 -9.22
CA GLU A 11 -0.70 1.21 -10.49
C GLU A 11 0.58 1.72 -11.15
N ASP A 12 0.84 3.03 -11.13
CA ASP A 12 2.08 3.62 -11.64
C ASP A 12 3.30 3.13 -10.86
N ILE A 13 3.21 3.06 -9.52
CA ILE A 13 4.31 2.53 -8.70
C ILE A 13 4.58 1.07 -9.05
N LEU A 14 3.55 0.25 -9.24
CA LEU A 14 3.70 -1.15 -9.60
C LEU A 14 4.34 -1.35 -10.99
N ASN A 15 3.88 -0.60 -11.98
CA ASN A 15 4.33 -0.74 -13.37
C ASN A 15 5.62 0.02 -13.69
N SER A 16 6.11 0.83 -12.76
CA SER A 16 7.40 1.53 -12.90
C SER A 16 8.59 0.57 -12.91
N ASN A 17 9.70 1.06 -13.46
CA ASN A 17 11.01 0.41 -13.43
C ASN A 17 11.76 0.61 -12.09
N PHE A 18 11.06 0.93 -11.00
CA PHE A 18 11.68 1.03 -9.68
C PHE A 18 12.12 -0.34 -9.17
N THR A 19 13.16 -0.36 -8.35
CA THR A 19 13.52 -1.54 -7.57
C THR A 19 12.39 -1.85 -6.58
N GLU A 20 12.31 -3.11 -6.16
CA GLU A 20 11.31 -3.54 -5.17
C GLU A 20 11.38 -2.73 -3.87
N LYS A 21 12.59 -2.43 -3.39
CA LYS A 21 12.80 -1.56 -2.23
C LYS A 21 12.17 -0.17 -2.42
N THR A 22 12.41 0.47 -3.57
CA THR A 22 11.84 1.79 -3.87
C THR A 22 10.31 1.71 -4.06
N LYS A 23 9.79 0.60 -4.59
CA LYS A 23 8.35 0.35 -4.65
C LYS A 23 7.76 0.26 -3.24
N ASP A 24 8.37 -0.51 -2.33
CA ASP A 24 7.92 -0.60 -0.93
C ASP A 24 7.88 0.78 -0.25
N GLU A 25 8.96 1.56 -0.35
CA GLU A 25 9.03 2.91 0.23
C GLU A 25 7.92 3.82 -0.30
N LYS A 26 7.67 3.81 -1.62
CA LYS A 26 6.61 4.62 -2.24
C LYS A 26 5.21 4.15 -1.86
N LEU A 27 5.00 2.84 -1.76
CA LEU A 27 3.73 2.27 -1.31
C LEU A 27 3.48 2.59 0.17
N ALA A 28 4.51 2.61 1.01
CA ALA A 28 4.41 3.02 2.41
C ALA A 28 3.95 4.48 2.54
N ILE A 29 4.55 5.38 1.75
CA ILE A 29 4.13 6.78 1.69
C ILE A 29 2.67 6.90 1.23
N LEU A 30 2.28 6.16 0.19
CA LEU A 30 0.91 6.16 -0.33
C LEU A 30 -0.11 5.70 0.73
N MET A 31 0.23 4.71 1.56
CA MET A 31 -0.60 4.29 2.69
C MET A 31 -0.75 5.41 3.73
N THR A 32 0.34 6.09 4.10
CA THR A 32 0.29 7.21 5.04
C THR A 32 -0.56 8.38 4.54
N GLU A 33 -0.54 8.63 3.23
CA GLU A 33 -1.41 9.63 2.62
C GLU A 33 -2.89 9.20 2.65
N LEU A 34 -3.19 7.92 2.37
CA LEU A 34 -4.56 7.38 2.46
C LEU A 34 -5.10 7.44 3.90
N GLU A 35 -4.28 7.11 4.89
CA GLU A 35 -4.65 7.14 6.32
C GLU A 35 -5.10 8.54 6.74
N LYS A 36 -4.34 9.56 6.34
CA LYS A 36 -4.62 10.96 6.66
C LYS A 36 -5.85 11.49 5.92
N GLU A 37 -5.94 11.22 4.62
CA GLU A 37 -7.00 11.78 3.77
C GLU A 37 -8.37 11.17 4.06
N PHE A 38 -8.43 9.86 4.33
CA PHE A 38 -9.69 9.14 4.55
C PHE A 38 -9.95 8.81 6.02
N CYS A 39 -9.12 9.34 6.93
CA CYS A 39 -9.20 9.11 8.37
C CYS A 39 -9.30 7.61 8.70
N ILE A 40 -8.44 6.79 8.09
CA ILE A 40 -8.46 5.34 8.30
C ILE A 40 -8.14 5.07 9.77
N PRO A 41 -9.03 4.38 10.51
CA PRO A 41 -8.81 4.13 11.92
C PRO A 41 -7.73 3.07 12.12
N ILE A 42 -6.84 3.31 13.08
CA ILE A 42 -5.75 2.38 13.45
C ILE A 42 -6.33 1.06 14.00
N LEU A 43 -7.46 1.14 14.69
CA LEU A 43 -8.18 0.00 15.23
C LEU A 43 -9.41 -0.32 14.38
N LYS A 44 -9.87 -1.55 14.48
CA LYS A 44 -11.09 -2.01 13.79
C LYS A 44 -12.28 -1.12 14.15
N ASN A 45 -12.90 -0.54 13.12
CA ASN A 45 -14.11 0.27 13.25
C ASN A 45 -15.14 -0.21 12.21
N PRO A 46 -16.08 -1.09 12.61
CA PRO A 46 -17.04 -1.69 11.68
C PRO A 46 -17.97 -0.70 10.98
N GLU A 47 -18.23 0.46 11.60
CA GLU A 47 -19.07 1.51 11.02
C GLU A 47 -18.32 2.21 9.90
N TRP A 48 -17.10 2.68 10.18
CA TRP A 48 -16.23 3.27 9.17
C TRP A 48 -15.94 2.31 8.01
N GLU A 49 -15.65 1.03 8.31
CA GLU A 49 -15.39 0.00 7.29
C GLU A 49 -16.58 -0.20 6.35
N ARG A 50 -17.81 -0.09 6.87
CA ARG A 50 -19.03 -0.26 6.08
C ARG A 50 -19.22 0.86 5.07
N GLU A 51 -18.90 2.08 5.47
CA GLU A 51 -19.02 3.28 4.62
C GLU A 51 -17.85 3.43 3.64
N ASN A 52 -16.65 3.00 4.05
CA ASN A 52 -15.40 3.25 3.31
C ASN A 52 -14.82 1.99 2.65
N ARG A 53 -15.67 1.03 2.26
CA ARG A 53 -15.25 -0.28 1.71
C ARG A 53 -14.22 -0.17 0.58
N LYS A 54 -14.38 0.81 -0.32
CA LYS A 54 -13.46 1.00 -1.46
C LYS A 54 -12.08 1.50 -1.02
N VAL A 55 -12.04 2.44 -0.07
CA VAL A 55 -10.79 2.95 0.53
C VAL A 55 -10.08 1.79 1.23
N LEU A 56 -10.81 1.04 2.06
CA LEU A 56 -10.28 -0.10 2.79
C LEU A 56 -9.76 -1.20 1.84
N ALA A 57 -10.46 -1.48 0.74
CA ALA A 57 -10.02 -2.43 -0.26
C ALA A 57 -8.69 -2.02 -0.91
N LEU A 58 -8.55 -0.75 -1.30
CA LEU A 58 -7.30 -0.22 -1.86
C LEU A 58 -6.16 -0.27 -0.82
N TYR A 59 -6.42 0.19 0.41
CA TYR A 59 -5.45 0.19 1.50
C TYR A 59 -4.93 -1.24 1.79
N ARG A 60 -5.84 -2.23 1.86
CA ARG A 60 -5.47 -3.65 2.02
C ARG A 60 -4.67 -4.18 0.83
N LYS A 61 -5.06 -3.81 -0.40
CA LYS A 61 -4.34 -4.21 -1.62
C LYS A 61 -2.90 -3.71 -1.61
N ILE A 62 -2.68 -2.45 -1.20
CA ILE A 62 -1.33 -1.87 -1.06
C ILE A 62 -0.56 -2.61 0.04
N SER A 63 -1.17 -2.82 1.21
CA SER A 63 -0.54 -3.53 2.33
C SER A 63 -0.07 -4.95 1.93
N MET A 64 -0.92 -5.72 1.25
CA MET A 64 -0.55 -7.06 0.77
C MET A 64 0.59 -7.03 -0.25
N THR A 65 0.58 -6.06 -1.15
CA THR A 65 1.65 -5.88 -2.15
C THR A 65 3.00 -5.64 -1.46
N ARG A 66 3.02 -4.79 -0.43
CA ARG A 66 4.23 -4.51 0.35
C ARG A 66 4.73 -5.75 1.10
N SER A 67 3.84 -6.51 1.73
CA SER A 67 4.21 -7.76 2.40
C SER A 67 4.86 -8.76 1.44
N PHE A 68 4.35 -8.88 0.21
CA PHE A 68 4.96 -9.73 -0.82
C PHE A 68 6.38 -9.25 -1.19
N ILE A 69 6.53 -7.96 -1.47
CA ILE A 69 7.82 -7.34 -1.81
C ILE A 69 8.86 -7.52 -0.69
N LEU A 70 8.47 -7.30 0.57
CA LEU A 70 9.38 -7.41 1.70
C LEU A 70 9.87 -8.86 1.87
N ASN A 71 8.99 -9.85 1.70
CA ASN A 71 9.38 -11.26 1.74
C ASN A 71 10.37 -11.62 0.62
N ASP A 72 10.21 -11.07 -0.59
CA ASP A 72 11.14 -11.31 -1.71
C ASP A 72 12.53 -10.70 -1.45
N ILE A 73 12.56 -9.47 -0.92
CA ILE A 73 13.81 -8.79 -0.52
C ILE A 73 14.51 -9.54 0.62
N GLU A 74 13.78 -10.04 1.60
CA GLU A 74 14.35 -10.84 2.70
C GLU A 74 14.94 -12.15 2.17
N HIS A 75 14.22 -12.84 1.28
CA HIS A 75 14.72 -14.05 0.63
C HIS A 75 16.00 -13.78 -0.18
N PHE A 76 16.04 -12.71 -0.98
CA PHE A 76 17.22 -12.34 -1.76
C PHE A 76 18.45 -12.11 -0.87
N LYS A 77 18.29 -11.45 0.30
CA LYS A 77 19.39 -11.25 1.25
C LYS A 77 19.99 -12.56 1.79
N GLU A 78 19.21 -13.63 1.87
CA GLU A 78 19.71 -14.94 2.30
C GLU A 78 20.60 -15.61 1.24
N TYR A 79 20.44 -15.30 -0.05
CA TYR A 79 21.25 -15.86 -1.14
C TYR A 79 22.55 -15.12 -1.44
N VAL A 80 22.63 -13.84 -1.06
CA VAL A 80 23.85 -13.02 -1.26
C VAL A 80 24.70 -12.92 0.01
N GLY A 81 24.40 -13.76 1.02
CA GLY A 81 25.14 -13.90 2.28
C GLY A 81 26.30 -14.90 2.18
#